data_AF-A0A9D6SH10-F1
#
_entry.id   AF-A0A9D6SH10-F1
#
_cell.length_a   1.000
_cell.length_b   1.000
_cell.length_c   1.000
_cell.angle_alpha   90.00
_cell.angle_beta   90.00
_cell.angle_gamma   90.00
#
_symmetry.space_group_name_H-M   'P 1'
#
loop_
_entity.id
_entity.type
_entity.pdbx_description
1 polymer ?
#
loop_
_entity_poly.entity_id
_entity_poly.type
_entity_poly.pdbx_seq_one_letter_code
_entity_poly.pdbx_strand_id
1 'polypeptide(L)'
;MPELPEVETVARGLAKRALGRCIASVDVRHPGAIAGAQEDFGPSLEGRTIAAVERKGKALALELAGKDGMPPRYLLIRLGMTGQVTVNPSDAPFETHTHVLLKLDDGTEELRFRDPRRFGRMRSCTREEKDAIFRKLGPDAREATEAEFMAAARGRKGAIKSWLMNQQLLAGLGNIYADEALFVSRIHPLAQPGWVSADKLRALYKAVRRVLDRAVNLQGTTFRDYIDIEGRPGNFASRLRVYQRDGEPCRRCKTKIRRLVIAGRSSHFCPKCQPRPRHVALMRGPRTRS
;
A
#
# COMPACT_ATOMS: atom_id res chain seq x y z
N MET A 1 0.53 -8.16 -3.08
CA MET A 1 0.11 -6.75 -3.27
C MET A 1 0.40 -6.00 -1.99
N PRO A 2 1.49 -5.23 -1.97
CA PRO A 2 1.80 -4.35 -0.85
C PRO A 2 0.64 -3.39 -0.55
N GLU A 3 0.22 -3.34 0.71
CA GLU A 3 -0.69 -2.34 1.25
C GLU A 3 0.10 -1.41 2.19
N LEU A 4 -0.57 -0.55 2.96
CA LEU A 4 0.12 0.40 3.84
C LEU A 4 1.18 -0.24 4.74
N PRO A 5 0.94 -1.36 5.44
CA PRO A 5 1.93 -1.94 6.34
C PRO A 5 3.22 -2.38 5.65
N GLU A 6 3.10 -2.97 4.46
CA GLU A 6 4.25 -3.39 3.66
C GLU A 6 5.05 -2.18 3.15
N VAL A 7 4.34 -1.15 2.68
CA VAL A 7 4.97 0.08 2.19
C VAL A 7 5.63 0.85 3.32
N GLU A 8 5.02 0.91 4.51
CA GLU A 8 5.62 1.49 5.72
C GLU A 8 6.87 0.73 6.16
N THR A 9 6.88 -0.60 6.05
CA THR A 9 8.06 -1.42 6.34
C THR A 9 9.21 -1.08 5.38
N VAL A 10 8.92 -0.95 4.09
CA VAL A 10 9.90 -0.51 3.08
C VAL A 10 10.37 0.93 3.36
N ALA A 11 9.47 1.85 3.73
CA ALA A 11 9.82 3.23 4.08
C ALA A 11 10.80 3.29 5.26
N ARG A 12 10.54 2.54 6.33
CA ARG A 12 11.44 2.44 7.49
C ARG A 12 12.79 1.83 7.14
N GLY A 13 12.78 0.80 6.29
CA GLY A 13 13.98 0.19 5.75
C GLY A 13 14.83 1.18 4.93
N LEU A 14 14.19 1.93 4.02
CA LEU A 14 14.83 2.99 3.24
C LEU A 14 15.40 4.09 4.14
N ALA A 15 14.63 4.55 5.13
CA ALA A 15 15.11 5.55 6.08
C ALA A 15 16.35 5.07 6.86
N LYS A 16 16.41 3.77 7.19
CA LYS A 16 17.55 3.19 7.90
C LYS A 16 18.78 2.97 7.00
N ARG A 17 18.58 2.55 5.75
CA ARG A 17 19.64 2.06 4.86
C ARG A 17 20.09 3.04 3.78
N ALA A 18 19.26 4.02 3.44
CA ALA A 18 19.45 4.90 2.28
C ALA A 18 19.46 6.40 2.63
N LEU A 19 18.94 6.81 3.78
CA LEU A 19 18.93 8.22 4.19
C LEU A 19 20.37 8.74 4.35
N GLY A 20 20.64 9.93 3.81
CA GLY A 20 21.97 10.55 3.80
C GLY A 20 22.92 10.02 2.72
N ARG A 21 22.53 8.98 1.97
CA ARG A 21 23.36 8.40 0.90
C ARG A 21 23.12 9.11 -0.43
N CYS A 22 24.15 9.14 -1.27
CA CYS A 22 24.11 9.74 -2.59
C CYS A 22 23.67 8.71 -3.65
N ILE A 23 22.79 9.08 -4.57
CA ILE A 23 22.51 8.25 -5.76
C ILE A 23 23.60 8.53 -6.79
N ALA A 24 24.59 7.65 -6.89
CA ALA A 24 25.75 7.81 -7.76
C ALA A 24 25.39 7.69 -9.24
N SER A 25 24.60 6.67 -9.60
CA SER A 25 24.17 6.43 -10.98
C SER A 25 22.82 5.71 -11.01
N VAL A 26 22.08 5.90 -12.10
CA VAL A 26 20.78 5.24 -12.32
C VAL A 26 20.82 4.40 -13.59
N ASP A 27 20.48 3.11 -13.47
CA ASP A 27 20.30 2.21 -14.60
C ASP A 27 18.82 1.82 -14.74
N VAL A 28 18.22 2.17 -15.88
CA VAL A 28 16.83 1.82 -16.22
C VAL A 28 16.82 0.71 -17.27
N ARG A 29 16.66 -0.53 -16.80
CA ARG A 29 16.61 -1.72 -17.65
C ARG A 29 15.24 -1.96 -18.28
N HIS A 30 14.18 -1.40 -17.70
CA HIS A 30 12.84 -1.45 -18.27
C HIS A 30 12.13 -0.09 -18.23
N PRO A 31 12.09 0.65 -19.34
CA PRO A 31 11.53 2.02 -19.37
C PRO A 31 10.06 2.10 -18.97
N GLY A 32 9.28 1.02 -19.16
CA GLY A 32 7.89 0.92 -18.73
C GLY A 32 7.67 1.00 -17.20
N ALA A 33 8.74 0.87 -16.40
CA ALA A 33 8.72 1.12 -14.97
C ALA A 33 8.69 2.62 -14.63
N ILE A 34 9.07 3.50 -15.55
CA ILE A 34 9.13 4.94 -15.34
C ILE A 34 7.81 5.59 -15.78
N ALA A 35 7.27 6.46 -14.94
CA ALA A 35 6.06 7.24 -15.24
C ALA A 35 6.43 8.72 -15.45
N GLY A 36 6.29 9.21 -16.69
CA GLY A 36 6.69 10.56 -17.10
C GLY A 36 7.79 10.52 -18.16
N ALA A 37 8.58 11.60 -18.25
CA ALA A 37 9.73 11.67 -19.15
C ALA A 37 10.81 10.68 -18.71
N GLN A 38 11.16 9.74 -19.59
CA GLN A 38 12.14 8.69 -19.30
C GLN A 38 13.57 9.21 -19.41
N GLU A 39 13.82 10.08 -20.38
CA GLU A 39 15.13 10.67 -20.67
C GLU A 39 15.66 11.49 -19.50
N ASP A 40 14.79 12.22 -18.81
CA ASP A 40 15.15 13.02 -17.64
C ASP A 40 15.23 12.22 -16.34
N PHE A 41 14.79 10.95 -16.33
CA PHE A 41 14.64 10.22 -15.08
C PHE A 41 15.99 10.03 -14.38
N GLY A 42 16.99 9.43 -15.04
CA GLY A 42 18.33 9.25 -14.47
C GLY A 42 19.01 10.58 -14.10
N PRO A 43 19.21 11.51 -15.05
CA PRO A 43 19.87 12.79 -14.80
C PRO A 43 19.25 13.61 -13.66
N SER A 44 17.94 13.48 -13.45
CA SER A 44 17.23 14.18 -12.37
C SER A 44 17.44 13.59 -10.97
N LEU A 45 18.08 12.41 -10.84
CA LEU A 45 18.34 11.74 -9.56
C LEU A 45 19.85 11.67 -9.26
N GLU A 46 20.68 11.55 -10.30
CA GLU A 46 22.12 11.31 -10.16
C GLU A 46 22.90 12.44 -9.45
N GLY A 47 23.78 12.03 -8.55
CA GLY A 47 24.55 12.87 -7.64
C GLY A 47 23.72 13.57 -6.55
N ARG A 48 22.44 13.23 -6.37
CA ARG A 48 21.62 13.81 -5.29
C ARG A 48 21.62 12.91 -4.07
N THR A 49 21.64 13.54 -2.90
CA THR A 49 21.56 12.85 -1.61
C THR A 49 20.10 12.61 -1.22
N ILE A 50 19.78 11.43 -0.70
CA ILE A 50 18.46 11.11 -0.15
C ILE A 50 18.31 11.84 1.19
N ALA A 51 17.51 12.90 1.21
CA ALA A 51 17.35 13.80 2.34
C ALA A 51 16.18 13.42 3.26
N ALA A 52 15.15 12.77 2.73
CA ALA A 52 14.01 12.30 3.52
C ALA A 52 13.31 11.11 2.87
N VAL A 53 12.60 10.34 3.69
CA VAL A 53 11.72 9.25 3.25
C VAL A 53 10.31 9.50 3.79
N GLU A 54 9.37 9.72 2.89
CA GLU A 54 7.95 9.91 3.19
C GLU A 54 7.12 8.74 2.66
N ARG A 55 5.96 8.52 3.28
CA ARG A 55 4.93 7.60 2.80
C ARG A 55 3.55 8.24 2.97
N LYS A 56 2.70 8.13 1.95
CA LYS A 56 1.26 8.38 2.08
C LYS A 56 0.46 7.25 1.45
N GLY A 57 -0.39 6.60 2.24
CA GLY A 57 -1.10 5.39 1.85
C GLY A 57 -0.12 4.29 1.38
N LYS A 58 -0.15 4.01 0.07
CA LYS A 58 0.68 2.98 -0.59
C LYS A 58 1.74 3.57 -1.53
N ALA A 59 2.01 4.87 -1.41
CA ALA A 59 3.04 5.56 -2.18
C ALA A 59 4.20 5.93 -1.26
N LEU A 60 5.42 5.73 -1.76
CA LEU A 60 6.66 6.22 -1.15
C LEU A 60 7.10 7.48 -1.90
N ALA A 61 7.75 8.40 -1.18
CA ALA A 61 8.49 9.50 -1.76
C ALA A 61 9.86 9.59 -1.09
N LEU A 62 10.93 9.61 -1.88
CA LEU A 62 12.26 9.98 -1.40
C LEU A 62 12.50 11.44 -1.79
N GLU A 63 12.74 12.30 -0.81
CA GLU A 63 13.24 13.65 -1.09
C GLU A 63 14.72 13.54 -1.42
N LEU A 64 15.11 14.10 -2.56
CA LEU A 64 16.47 14.18 -3.03
C LEU A 64 16.91 15.64 -2.95
N ALA A 65 18.00 15.90 -2.25
CA ALA A 65 18.53 17.24 -2.03
C ALA A 65 18.80 17.98 -3.35
N GLY A 66 18.73 19.31 -3.28
CA GLY A 66 19.18 20.17 -4.37
C GLY A 66 20.66 19.94 -4.69
N LYS A 67 21.05 20.19 -5.93
CA LYS A 67 22.40 19.93 -6.45
C LYS A 67 22.78 21.04 -7.43
N ASP A 68 23.96 21.62 -7.30
CA ASP A 68 24.52 22.60 -8.24
C ASP A 68 23.56 23.76 -8.57
N GLY A 69 22.89 24.32 -7.54
CA GLY A 69 21.89 25.37 -7.69
C GLY A 69 20.51 24.90 -8.21
N MET A 70 20.35 23.62 -8.54
CA MET A 70 19.07 23.01 -8.88
C MET A 70 18.24 22.71 -7.62
N PRO A 71 16.90 22.86 -7.68
CA PRO A 71 16.03 22.58 -6.54
C PRO A 71 15.98 21.07 -6.20
N PRO A 72 15.46 20.73 -5.00
CA PRO A 72 15.18 19.34 -4.63
C PRO A 72 14.28 18.62 -5.64
N ARG A 73 14.45 17.31 -5.73
CA ARG A 73 13.62 16.40 -6.55
C ARG A 73 12.97 15.35 -5.65
N TYR A 74 11.87 14.77 -6.11
CA TYR A 74 11.20 13.67 -5.41
C TYR A 74 11.17 12.43 -6.27
N LEU A 75 11.64 11.33 -5.73
CA LEU A 75 11.46 10.01 -6.32
C LEU A 75 10.21 9.35 -5.71
N LEU A 76 9.12 9.38 -6.45
CA LEU A 76 7.89 8.68 -6.10
C LEU A 76 7.96 7.22 -6.53
N ILE A 77 7.64 6.31 -5.62
CA ILE A 77 7.62 4.86 -5.88
C ILE A 77 6.25 4.30 -5.51
N ARG A 78 5.61 3.62 -6.47
CA ARG A 78 4.42 2.79 -6.26
C ARG A 78 4.78 1.35 -6.55
N LEU A 79 4.68 0.47 -5.55
CA LEU A 79 5.04 -0.94 -5.71
C LEU A 79 4.01 -1.74 -6.55
N GLY A 80 2.80 -1.21 -6.74
CA GLY A 80 1.76 -1.94 -7.47
C GLY A 80 1.39 -3.25 -6.76
N MET A 81 1.45 -4.37 -7.48
CA MET A 81 1.06 -5.68 -6.93
C MET A 81 2.21 -6.55 -6.44
N THR A 82 3.36 -6.46 -7.10
CA THR A 82 4.52 -7.35 -6.93
C THR A 82 5.84 -6.58 -6.94
N GLY A 83 5.79 -5.25 -6.95
CA GLY A 83 6.97 -4.41 -6.84
C GLY A 83 7.64 -4.57 -5.49
N GLN A 84 8.96 -4.64 -5.53
CA GLN A 84 9.88 -4.79 -4.42
C GLN A 84 10.95 -3.70 -4.56
N VAL A 85 11.40 -3.17 -3.44
CA VAL A 85 12.59 -2.31 -3.37
C VAL A 85 13.53 -2.94 -2.37
N THR A 86 14.72 -3.32 -2.80
CA THR A 86 15.73 -4.00 -1.96
C THR A 86 17.07 -3.27 -2.04
N VAL A 87 17.87 -3.34 -0.98
CA VAL A 87 19.28 -2.92 -0.98
C VAL A 87 20.14 -4.15 -1.20
N ASN A 88 21.04 -4.10 -2.17
CA ASN A 88 21.88 -5.24 -2.54
C ASN A 88 23.32 -4.77 -2.77
N PRO A 89 24.33 -5.64 -2.56
CA PRO A 89 25.65 -5.44 -3.13
C PRO A 89 25.56 -5.29 -4.64
N SER A 90 26.30 -4.34 -5.22
CA SER A 90 26.24 -4.06 -6.66
C SER A 90 26.82 -5.18 -7.53
N ASP A 91 27.67 -6.04 -6.96
CA ASP A 91 28.23 -7.22 -7.62
C ASP A 91 27.32 -8.45 -7.51
N ALA A 92 26.26 -8.39 -6.71
CA ALA A 92 25.31 -9.49 -6.58
C ALA A 92 24.59 -9.74 -7.92
N PRO A 93 24.36 -11.00 -8.32
CA PRO A 93 23.65 -11.30 -9.57
C PRO A 93 22.30 -10.59 -9.67
N PHE A 94 21.95 -10.12 -10.87
CA PHE A 94 20.65 -9.49 -11.11
C PHE A 94 19.54 -10.53 -11.11
N GLU A 95 18.54 -10.30 -10.27
CA GLU A 95 17.32 -11.09 -10.29
C GLU A 95 16.50 -10.78 -11.54
N THR A 96 15.77 -11.79 -12.05
CA THR A 96 14.82 -11.60 -13.14
C THR A 96 13.79 -10.54 -12.76
N HIS A 97 13.40 -9.70 -13.74
CA HIS A 97 12.47 -8.58 -13.55
C HIS A 97 12.98 -7.44 -12.66
N THR A 98 14.29 -7.33 -12.46
CA THR A 98 14.93 -6.10 -11.96
C THR A 98 14.89 -5.03 -13.06
N HIS A 99 14.19 -3.93 -12.80
CA HIS A 99 13.85 -2.92 -13.81
C HIS A 99 14.60 -1.60 -13.66
N VAL A 100 14.92 -1.21 -12.43
CA VAL A 100 15.64 0.04 -12.13
C VAL A 100 16.66 -0.24 -11.03
N LEU A 101 17.86 0.29 -11.18
CA LEU A 101 18.95 0.22 -10.21
C LEU A 101 19.41 1.63 -9.89
N LEU A 102 19.58 1.92 -8.60
CA LEU A 102 20.12 3.18 -8.10
C LEU A 102 21.37 2.86 -7.29
N LYS A 103 22.55 3.04 -7.88
CA LYS A 103 23.82 2.83 -7.16
C LYS A 103 23.98 3.90 -6.09
N LEU A 104 24.42 3.49 -4.92
CA LEU A 104 24.58 4.37 -3.76
C LEU A 104 26.06 4.65 -3.51
N ASP A 105 26.38 5.90 -3.18
CA ASP A 105 27.71 6.39 -2.77
C ASP A 105 28.85 6.01 -3.73
N ASP A 106 29.76 5.13 -3.29
CA ASP A 106 30.90 4.61 -4.04
C ASP A 106 30.52 3.48 -5.02
N GLY A 107 29.26 3.09 -5.04
CA GLY A 107 28.72 2.05 -5.92
C GLY A 107 28.88 0.64 -5.39
N THR A 108 29.25 0.44 -4.12
CA THR A 108 29.32 -0.90 -3.49
C THR A 108 27.95 -1.52 -3.23
N GLU A 109 26.94 -0.69 -2.96
CA GLU A 109 25.55 -1.10 -2.82
C GLU A 109 24.62 -0.34 -3.76
N GLU A 110 23.45 -0.92 -4.04
CA GLU A 110 22.44 -0.31 -4.89
C GLU A 110 21.01 -0.65 -4.41
N LEU A 111 20.09 0.29 -4.65
CA LEU A 111 18.66 0.01 -4.56
C LEU A 111 18.18 -0.62 -5.85
N ARG A 112 17.53 -1.78 -5.76
CA ARG A 112 16.91 -2.47 -6.90
C ARG A 112 15.39 -2.37 -6.83
N PHE A 113 14.77 -1.91 -7.91
CA PHE A 113 13.32 -2.02 -8.10
C PHE A 113 13.01 -3.22 -8.99
N ARG A 114 12.42 -4.25 -8.37
CA ARG A 114 12.02 -5.49 -9.03
C ARG A 114 10.50 -5.58 -9.09
N ASP A 115 9.94 -5.90 -10.25
CA ASP A 115 8.48 -6.08 -10.38
C ASP A 115 8.08 -7.07 -11.49
N PRO A 116 7.85 -8.36 -11.15
CA PRO A 116 7.47 -9.39 -12.12
C PRO A 116 6.25 -9.03 -12.99
N ARG A 117 5.24 -8.35 -12.42
CA ARG A 117 3.99 -8.01 -13.12
C ARG A 117 3.99 -6.63 -13.77
N ARG A 118 5.07 -5.85 -13.59
CA ARG A 118 5.26 -4.53 -14.22
C ARG A 118 4.09 -3.57 -13.97
N PHE A 119 3.51 -3.60 -12.78
CA PHE A 119 2.42 -2.70 -12.34
C PHE A 119 2.91 -1.54 -11.47
N GLY A 120 4.05 -1.71 -10.82
CA GLY A 120 4.70 -0.66 -10.07
C GLY A 120 5.34 0.38 -11.00
N ARG A 121 5.52 1.58 -10.47
CA ARG A 121 6.02 2.74 -11.21
C ARG A 121 6.93 3.59 -10.34
N MET A 122 7.97 4.13 -10.94
CA MET A 122 8.83 5.17 -10.38
C MET A 122 8.62 6.47 -11.16
N ARG A 123 8.65 7.61 -10.48
CA ARG A 123 8.54 8.94 -11.09
C ARG A 123 9.48 9.89 -10.37
N SER A 124 10.31 10.60 -11.13
CA SER A 124 11.00 11.80 -10.64
C SER A 124 10.09 13.00 -10.85
N CYS A 125 9.92 13.85 -9.84
CA CYS A 125 9.03 15.01 -9.92
C CYS A 125 9.48 16.17 -9.02
N THR A 126 8.88 17.34 -9.20
CA THR A 126 9.05 18.49 -8.29
C THR A 126 8.22 18.32 -7.01
N ARG A 127 8.42 19.22 -6.04
CA ARG A 127 7.63 19.27 -4.80
C ARG A 127 6.15 19.49 -5.10
N GLU A 128 5.84 20.44 -5.98
CA GLU A 128 4.48 20.82 -6.36
C GLU A 128 3.72 19.64 -6.99
N GLU A 129 4.40 18.89 -7.86
CA GLU A 129 3.86 17.67 -8.47
C GLU A 129 3.64 16.56 -7.44
N LYS A 130 4.61 16.34 -6.54
CA LYS A 130 4.49 15.36 -5.43
C LYS A 130 3.27 15.69 -4.57
N ASP A 131 3.15 16.94 -4.16
CA ASP A 131 2.04 17.42 -3.34
C ASP A 131 0.72 17.35 -4.10
N ALA A 132 0.69 17.62 -5.41
CA ALA A 132 -0.51 17.43 -6.23
C ALA A 132 -0.95 15.97 -6.29
N ILE A 133 -0.02 15.03 -6.38
CA ILE A 133 -0.30 13.59 -6.35
C ILE A 133 -0.81 13.20 -4.95
N PHE A 134 -0.18 13.67 -3.88
CA PHE A 134 -0.56 13.36 -2.51
C PHE A 134 -1.90 13.98 -2.11
N ARG A 135 -2.27 15.15 -2.66
CA ARG A 135 -3.57 15.79 -2.48
C ARG A 135 -4.73 14.99 -3.09
N LYS A 136 -4.47 14.19 -4.12
CA LYS A 136 -5.49 13.27 -4.70
C LYS A 136 -5.77 12.05 -3.81
N LEU A 137 -4.91 11.78 -2.82
CA LEU A 137 -5.12 10.72 -1.84
C LEU A 137 -5.92 11.25 -0.66
N GLY A 138 -6.83 10.42 -0.16
CA GLY A 138 -7.54 10.70 1.09
C GLY A 138 -6.61 10.71 2.30
N PRO A 139 -7.15 10.94 3.51
CA PRO A 139 -6.41 10.79 4.74
C PRO A 139 -5.70 9.44 4.81
N ASP A 140 -4.50 9.42 5.38
CA ASP A 140 -3.74 8.19 5.56
C ASP A 140 -4.42 7.30 6.61
N ALA A 141 -4.74 6.05 6.28
CA ALA A 141 -5.54 5.18 7.16
C ALA A 141 -4.92 4.93 8.54
N ARG A 142 -3.61 5.09 8.68
CA ARG A 142 -2.90 4.90 9.95
C ARG A 142 -2.84 6.19 10.77
N GLU A 143 -2.71 7.34 10.10
CA GLU A 143 -2.51 8.66 10.73
C GLU A 143 -3.80 9.48 10.86
N ALA A 144 -4.84 9.15 10.09
CA ALA A 144 -6.11 9.85 10.12
C ALA A 144 -6.70 9.92 11.54
N THR A 145 -7.22 11.09 11.88
CA THR A 145 -8.00 11.31 13.08
C THR A 145 -9.36 10.60 12.99
N GLU A 146 -9.99 10.36 14.14
CA GLU A 146 -11.35 9.82 14.17
C GLU A 146 -12.31 10.75 13.39
N ALA A 147 -12.16 12.07 13.56
CA ALA A 147 -13.01 13.05 12.88
C ALA A 147 -12.90 12.96 11.35
N GLU A 148 -11.68 12.89 10.80
CA GLU A 148 -11.45 12.74 9.36
C GLU A 148 -12.03 11.43 8.83
N PHE A 149 -11.83 10.31 9.55
CA PHE A 149 -12.37 9.00 9.16
C PHE A 149 -13.91 9.02 9.11
N MET A 150 -14.53 9.59 10.14
CA MET A 150 -15.99 9.70 10.24
C MET A 150 -16.57 10.62 9.16
N ALA A 151 -15.91 11.75 8.88
CA ALA A 151 -16.30 12.66 7.81
C ALA A 151 -16.19 11.99 6.44
N ALA A 152 -15.11 11.23 6.18
CA ALA A 152 -14.91 10.52 4.93
C ALA A 152 -15.97 9.43 4.65
N ALA A 153 -16.56 8.85 5.71
CA ALA A 153 -17.61 7.83 5.62
C ALA A 153 -19.03 8.40 5.45
N ARG A 154 -19.29 9.62 5.94
CA ARG A 154 -20.63 10.21 6.02
C ARG A 154 -21.30 10.32 4.64
N GLY A 155 -22.56 9.90 4.55
CA GLY A 155 -23.36 9.99 3.32
C GLY A 155 -22.89 9.09 2.17
N ARG A 156 -21.85 8.27 2.36
CA ARG A 156 -21.31 7.43 1.28
C ARG A 156 -22.20 6.21 1.04
N LYS A 157 -22.48 5.99 -0.25
CA LYS A 157 -23.20 4.83 -0.79
C LYS A 157 -22.22 3.74 -1.22
N GLY A 158 -22.75 2.57 -1.54
CA GLY A 158 -21.95 1.42 -1.96
C GLY A 158 -21.41 0.61 -0.77
N ALA A 159 -20.65 -0.44 -1.06
CA ALA A 159 -20.19 -1.37 -0.03
C ALA A 159 -19.06 -0.73 0.80
N ILE A 160 -19.12 -0.90 2.13
CA ILE A 160 -18.12 -0.36 3.06
C ILE A 160 -16.73 -0.91 2.78
N LYS A 161 -16.64 -2.15 2.28
CA LYS A 161 -15.37 -2.70 1.79
C LYS A 161 -14.80 -1.87 0.63
N SER A 162 -15.62 -1.53 -0.36
CA SER A 162 -15.18 -0.69 -1.49
C SER A 162 -14.76 0.70 -1.03
N TRP A 163 -15.48 1.26 -0.06
CA TRP A 163 -15.13 2.55 0.55
C TRP A 163 -13.76 2.51 1.25
N LEU A 164 -13.51 1.50 2.10
CA LEU A 164 -12.22 1.30 2.78
C LEU A 164 -11.06 1.17 1.80
N MET A 165 -11.31 0.58 0.63
CA MET A 165 -10.29 0.36 -0.40
C MET A 165 -10.12 1.55 -1.36
N ASN A 166 -10.94 2.58 -1.26
CA ASN A 166 -10.86 3.75 -2.12
C ASN A 166 -9.76 4.71 -1.64
N GLN A 167 -8.65 4.75 -2.36
CA GLN A 167 -7.47 5.55 -1.98
C GLN A 167 -7.71 7.06 -1.98
N GLN A 168 -8.76 7.57 -2.63
CA GLN A 168 -9.13 8.99 -2.60
C GLN A 168 -9.94 9.35 -1.34
N LEU A 169 -10.57 8.35 -0.68
CA LEU A 169 -11.37 8.56 0.53
C LEU A 169 -10.60 8.17 1.78
N LEU A 170 -9.80 7.10 1.71
CA LEU A 170 -8.95 6.62 2.79
C LEU A 170 -7.76 5.87 2.17
N ALA A 171 -6.57 6.44 2.29
CA ALA A 171 -5.38 5.93 1.63
C ALA A 171 -4.71 4.83 2.47
N GLY A 172 -4.27 3.74 1.83
CA GLY A 172 -3.42 2.73 2.47
C GLY A 172 -4.04 1.35 2.64
N LEU A 173 -5.35 1.24 2.79
CA LEU A 173 -6.02 -0.06 2.89
C LEU A 173 -6.17 -0.71 1.51
N GLY A 174 -5.98 -2.04 1.45
CA GLY A 174 -6.31 -2.87 0.31
C GLY A 174 -7.22 -4.02 0.71
N ASN A 175 -7.05 -5.15 0.04
CA ASN A 175 -7.98 -6.26 0.14
C ASN A 175 -7.84 -7.02 1.48
N ILE A 176 -6.60 -7.14 1.98
CA ILE A 176 -6.27 -7.92 3.17
C ILE A 176 -6.78 -7.18 4.41
N TYR A 177 -6.29 -5.95 4.61
CA TYR A 177 -6.53 -5.23 5.84
C TYR A 177 -7.95 -4.68 5.93
N ALA A 178 -8.65 -4.47 4.80
CA ALA A 178 -10.08 -4.17 4.81
C ALA A 178 -10.92 -5.34 5.34
N ASP A 179 -10.66 -6.58 4.89
CA ASP A 179 -11.38 -7.77 5.40
C ASP A 179 -11.12 -7.97 6.89
N GLU A 180 -9.86 -7.85 7.31
CA GLU A 180 -9.47 -7.99 8.72
C GLU A 180 -10.10 -6.91 9.61
N ALA A 181 -10.10 -5.64 9.19
CA ALA A 181 -10.70 -4.54 9.95
C ALA A 181 -12.22 -4.69 10.07
N LEU A 182 -12.90 -5.11 8.99
CA LEU A 182 -14.34 -5.38 9.01
C LEU A 182 -14.69 -6.56 9.92
N PHE A 183 -13.83 -7.59 9.97
CA PHE A 183 -14.01 -8.70 10.88
C PHE A 183 -13.86 -8.28 12.35
N VAL A 184 -12.82 -7.50 12.69
CA VAL A 184 -12.60 -6.99 14.06
C VAL A 184 -13.79 -6.17 14.53
N SER A 185 -14.27 -5.27 13.66
CA SER A 185 -15.38 -4.36 13.95
C SER A 185 -16.76 -5.00 13.83
N ARG A 186 -16.83 -6.27 13.41
CA ARG A 186 -18.08 -7.04 13.24
C ARG A 186 -19.04 -6.41 12.23
N ILE A 187 -18.50 -5.75 11.20
CA ILE A 187 -19.30 -5.12 10.14
C ILE A 187 -19.26 -6.02 8.91
N HIS A 188 -20.43 -6.31 8.35
CA HIS A 188 -20.53 -7.07 7.10
C HIS A 188 -19.98 -6.24 5.92
N PRO A 189 -19.20 -6.84 5.00
CA PRO A 189 -18.51 -6.10 3.95
C PRO A 189 -19.44 -5.38 2.95
N LEU A 190 -20.69 -5.84 2.82
CA LEU A 190 -21.75 -5.18 2.04
C LEU A 190 -22.55 -4.10 2.78
N ALA A 191 -22.26 -3.82 4.06
CA ALA A 191 -22.87 -2.69 4.74
C ALA A 191 -22.58 -1.40 3.96
N GLN A 192 -23.49 -0.43 4.01
CA GLN A 192 -23.26 0.88 3.38
C GLN A 192 -22.70 1.85 4.42
N PRO A 193 -21.59 2.57 4.16
CA PRO A 193 -20.98 3.45 5.15
C PRO A 193 -21.97 4.46 5.75
N GLY A 194 -22.82 5.08 4.91
CA GLY A 194 -23.83 6.04 5.37
C GLY A 194 -24.95 5.46 6.23
N TRP A 195 -25.09 4.12 6.30
CA TRP A 195 -26.07 3.41 7.12
C TRP A 195 -25.44 2.71 8.33
N VAL A 196 -24.12 2.81 8.52
CA VAL A 196 -23.45 2.29 9.72
C VAL A 196 -23.58 3.33 10.83
N SER A 197 -24.04 2.91 12.02
CA SER A 197 -24.15 3.79 13.17
C SER A 197 -22.79 4.39 13.57
N ALA A 198 -22.81 5.57 14.19
CA ALA A 198 -21.59 6.27 14.58
C ALA A 198 -20.67 5.41 15.46
N ASP A 199 -21.24 4.67 16.42
CA ASP A 199 -20.46 3.78 17.29
C ASP A 199 -19.80 2.62 16.54
N LYS A 200 -20.48 2.06 15.54
CA LYS A 200 -19.90 1.01 14.69
C LYS A 200 -18.80 1.58 13.79
N LEU A 201 -18.97 2.79 13.25
CA LEU A 201 -17.90 3.44 12.48
C LEU A 201 -16.70 3.78 13.37
N ARG A 202 -16.91 4.24 14.61
CA ARG A 202 -15.83 4.43 15.59
C ARG A 202 -15.13 3.11 15.93
N ALA A 203 -15.88 2.02 16.07
CA ALA A 203 -15.30 0.69 16.26
C ALA A 203 -14.49 0.24 15.04
N LEU A 204 -14.94 0.57 13.82
CA LEU A 204 -14.20 0.32 12.58
C LEU A 204 -12.92 1.15 12.51
N TYR A 205 -12.96 2.44 12.85
CA TYR A 205 -11.79 3.30 12.94
C TYR A 205 -10.71 2.69 13.86
N LYS A 206 -11.10 2.32 15.09
CA LYS A 206 -10.21 1.67 16.06
C LYS A 206 -9.69 0.33 15.55
N ALA A 207 -10.52 -0.44 14.83
CA ALA A 207 -10.14 -1.71 14.24
C ALA A 207 -9.11 -1.54 13.10
N VAL A 208 -9.30 -0.56 12.21
CA VAL A 208 -8.36 -0.24 11.12
C VAL A 208 -6.99 0.07 11.71
N ARG A 209 -6.90 1.02 12.65
CA ARG A 209 -5.62 1.39 13.28
C ARG A 209 -4.95 0.20 13.94
N ARG A 210 -5.68 -0.56 14.77
CA ARG A 210 -5.15 -1.75 15.45
C ARG A 210 -4.60 -2.80 14.48
N VAL A 211 -5.30 -3.05 13.37
CA VAL A 211 -4.88 -4.03 12.37
C VAL A 211 -3.63 -3.53 11.64
N LEU A 212 -3.61 -2.27 11.22
CA LEU A 212 -2.47 -1.66 10.53
C LEU A 212 -1.23 -1.60 11.42
N ASP A 213 -1.36 -1.12 12.67
CA ASP A 213 -0.22 -1.03 13.60
C ASP A 213 0.37 -2.41 13.90
N ARG A 214 -0.48 -3.41 14.12
CA ARG A 214 -0.01 -4.79 14.32
C ARG A 214 0.67 -5.35 13.07
N ALA A 215 0.15 -5.04 11.89
CA ALA A 215 0.75 -5.47 10.63
C ALA A 215 2.11 -4.81 10.41
N VAL A 216 2.24 -3.50 10.64
CA VAL A 216 3.52 -2.78 10.57
C VAL A 216 4.53 -3.38 11.55
N ASN A 217 4.12 -3.64 12.79
CA ASN A 217 5.02 -4.24 13.80
C ASN A 217 5.45 -5.67 13.47
N LEU A 218 4.69 -6.38 12.63
CA LEU A 218 5.02 -7.71 12.14
C LEU A 218 5.56 -7.68 10.70
N GLN A 219 6.05 -6.51 10.25
CA GLN A 219 6.65 -6.31 8.92
C GLN A 219 5.72 -6.71 7.76
N GLY A 220 4.41 -6.53 7.91
CA GLY A 220 3.42 -6.82 6.88
C GLY A 220 3.16 -8.32 6.64
N THR A 221 2.50 -8.61 5.53
CA THR A 221 2.02 -9.95 5.15
C THR A 221 2.71 -10.45 3.89
N THR A 222 3.55 -11.48 4.01
CA THR A 222 4.06 -12.23 2.84
C THR A 222 3.13 -13.38 2.49
N PHE A 223 2.64 -13.40 1.25
CA PHE A 223 1.97 -14.57 0.65
C PHE A 223 2.84 -15.24 -0.41
N ARG A 224 3.33 -14.47 -1.39
CA ARG A 224 4.22 -14.94 -2.46
C ARG A 224 5.37 -13.96 -2.65
N ASP A 225 5.05 -12.75 -3.12
CA ASP A 225 6.06 -11.84 -3.67
C ASP A 225 6.43 -10.68 -2.76
N TYR A 226 5.88 -10.56 -1.55
CA TYR A 226 6.26 -9.44 -0.67
C TYR A 226 7.48 -9.78 0.18
N ILE A 227 8.45 -8.86 0.19
CA ILE A 227 9.67 -8.85 1.01
C ILE A 227 9.96 -7.42 1.48
N ASP A 228 10.69 -7.28 2.59
CA ASP A 228 11.25 -6.00 3.04
C ASP A 228 12.50 -5.59 2.23
N ILE A 229 13.13 -4.48 2.61
CA ILE A 229 14.28 -3.94 1.89
C ILE A 229 15.53 -4.83 2.00
N GLU A 230 15.60 -5.68 3.03
CA GLU A 230 16.67 -6.67 3.22
C GLU A 230 16.32 -8.04 2.62
N GLY A 231 15.21 -8.14 1.88
CA GLY A 231 14.78 -9.39 1.25
C GLY A 231 14.05 -10.37 2.16
N ARG A 232 13.65 -9.95 3.36
CA ARG A 232 13.00 -10.82 4.35
C ARG A 232 11.47 -10.79 4.22
N PRO A 233 10.77 -11.90 4.48
CA PRO A 233 9.31 -11.94 4.45
C PRO A 233 8.69 -11.28 5.68
N GLY A 234 7.48 -10.76 5.52
CA GLY A 234 6.61 -10.29 6.60
C GLY A 234 5.90 -11.43 7.33
N ASN A 235 5.62 -11.22 8.62
CA ASN A 235 5.19 -12.26 9.56
C ASN A 235 3.69 -12.21 9.94
N PHE A 236 2.89 -11.36 9.29
CA PHE A 236 1.48 -11.17 9.65
C PHE A 236 0.53 -12.26 9.10
N ALA A 237 0.94 -13.05 8.11
CA ALA A 237 0.07 -14.04 7.45
C ALA A 237 -0.57 -15.03 8.43
N SER A 238 0.19 -15.52 9.42
CA SER A 238 -0.31 -16.44 10.46
C SER A 238 -1.38 -15.83 11.37
N ARG A 239 -1.46 -14.50 11.42
CA ARG A 239 -2.39 -13.72 12.27
C ARG A 239 -3.70 -13.38 11.56
N LEU A 240 -3.85 -13.69 10.28
CA LEU A 240 -5.08 -13.46 9.52
C LEU A 240 -6.25 -14.25 10.10
N ARG A 241 -7.42 -13.62 10.18
CA ARG A 241 -8.63 -14.18 10.79
C ARG A 241 -9.68 -14.55 9.75
N VAL A 242 -9.73 -13.85 8.62
CA VAL A 242 -10.71 -14.12 7.57
C VAL A 242 -10.12 -14.14 6.17
N TYR A 243 -9.12 -13.31 5.87
CA TYR A 243 -8.62 -13.18 4.50
C TYR A 243 -7.99 -14.48 3.99
N GLN A 244 -8.44 -14.96 2.81
CA GLN A 244 -8.03 -16.25 2.22
C GLN A 244 -8.20 -17.47 3.14
N ARG A 245 -9.14 -17.39 4.08
CA ARG A 245 -9.52 -18.49 4.97
C ARG A 245 -10.92 -19.02 4.65
N ASP A 246 -11.42 -18.84 3.43
CA ASP A 246 -12.75 -19.32 3.07
C ASP A 246 -12.87 -20.84 3.21
N GLY A 247 -14.00 -21.29 3.75
CA GLY A 247 -14.19 -22.70 4.15
C GLY A 247 -13.62 -23.05 5.53
N GLU A 248 -12.62 -22.34 6.03
CA GLU A 248 -12.03 -22.59 7.35
C GLU A 248 -12.94 -22.13 8.51
N PRO A 249 -12.82 -22.72 9.72
CA PRO A 249 -13.54 -22.25 10.88
C PRO A 249 -13.10 -20.84 11.30
N CYS A 250 -14.08 -19.99 11.61
CA CYS A 250 -13.86 -18.70 12.23
C CYS A 250 -13.11 -18.87 13.56
N ARG A 251 -12.00 -18.15 13.76
CA ARG A 251 -11.20 -18.20 14.99
C ARG A 251 -11.95 -17.77 16.24
N ARG A 252 -13.12 -17.13 16.10
CA ARG A 252 -13.95 -16.65 17.21
C ARG A 252 -15.18 -17.50 17.50
N CYS A 253 -15.92 -17.92 16.47
CA CYS A 253 -17.22 -18.59 16.65
C CYS A 253 -17.33 -19.94 15.91
N LYS A 254 -16.24 -20.39 15.29
CA LYS A 254 -16.10 -21.65 14.54
C LYS A 254 -16.96 -21.79 13.27
N THR A 255 -17.94 -20.90 13.03
CA THR A 255 -18.67 -20.84 11.75
C THR A 255 -17.72 -20.69 10.58
N LYS A 256 -17.94 -21.43 9.49
CA LYS A 256 -17.10 -21.38 8.28
C LYS A 256 -17.05 -19.95 7.72
N ILE A 257 -15.85 -19.48 7.40
CA ILE A 257 -15.65 -18.21 6.70
C ILE A 257 -16.21 -18.35 5.28
N ARG A 258 -16.91 -17.30 4.83
CA ARG A 258 -17.47 -17.22 3.49
C ARG A 258 -16.72 -16.20 2.66
N ARG A 259 -16.74 -16.42 1.35
CA ARG A 259 -16.20 -15.51 0.35
C ARG A 259 -17.31 -15.00 -0.55
N LEU A 260 -17.22 -13.73 -0.93
CA LEU A 260 -18.01 -13.11 -2.00
C LEU A 260 -17.12 -12.16 -2.81
N VAL A 261 -17.63 -11.59 -3.90
CA VAL A 261 -16.88 -10.65 -4.75
C VAL A 261 -17.52 -9.27 -4.68
N ILE A 262 -16.78 -8.25 -4.25
CA ILE A 262 -17.22 -6.84 -4.22
C ILE A 262 -16.34 -6.05 -5.17
N ALA A 263 -16.94 -5.38 -6.17
CA ALA A 263 -16.22 -4.55 -7.14
C ALA A 263 -15.00 -5.26 -7.76
N GLY A 264 -15.16 -6.52 -8.16
CA GLY A 264 -14.10 -7.34 -8.76
C GLY A 264 -13.01 -7.83 -7.79
N ARG A 265 -13.19 -7.65 -6.47
CA ARG A 265 -12.24 -8.09 -5.44
C ARG A 265 -12.87 -9.14 -4.52
N SER A 266 -12.11 -10.19 -4.18
CA SER A 266 -12.56 -11.19 -3.20
C SER A 266 -12.74 -10.55 -1.83
N SER A 267 -13.76 -10.96 -1.08
CA SER A 267 -14.11 -10.46 0.23
C SER A 267 -14.46 -11.62 1.16
N HIS A 268 -13.71 -11.75 2.24
CA HIS A 268 -13.80 -12.86 3.18
C HIS A 268 -14.38 -12.36 4.50
N PHE A 269 -15.37 -13.06 5.02
CA PHE A 269 -16.09 -12.64 6.22
C PHE A 269 -16.69 -13.83 6.96
N CYS A 270 -16.93 -13.67 8.26
CA CYS A 270 -17.66 -14.66 9.04
C CYS A 270 -19.15 -14.28 9.09
N PRO A 271 -20.07 -15.11 8.55
CA PRO A 271 -21.50 -14.75 8.49
C PRO A 271 -22.16 -14.64 9.88
N LYS A 272 -21.62 -15.33 10.90
CA LYS A 272 -22.11 -15.25 12.28
C LYS A 272 -21.54 -14.04 13.03
N CYS A 273 -20.26 -13.71 12.86
CA CYS A 273 -19.65 -12.56 13.54
C CYS A 273 -19.96 -11.22 12.85
N GLN A 274 -20.22 -11.24 11.54
CA GLN A 274 -20.54 -10.07 10.72
C GLN A 274 -21.91 -10.30 10.09
N PRO A 275 -23.01 -10.17 10.84
CA PRO A 275 -24.34 -10.44 10.34
C PRO A 275 -24.70 -9.50 9.19
N ARG A 276 -25.38 -10.01 8.17
CA ARG A 276 -25.81 -9.23 7.01
C ARG A 276 -26.80 -8.14 7.46
N PRO A 277 -26.56 -6.85 7.18
CA PRO A 277 -27.47 -5.77 7.56
C PRO A 277 -28.71 -5.76 6.65
N ARG A 278 -29.78 -5.09 7.10
CA ARG A 278 -30.98 -4.83 6.29
C ARG A 278 -30.63 -4.00 5.04
N HIS A 279 -29.84 -2.94 5.21
CA HIS A 279 -29.37 -2.09 4.12
C HIS A 279 -27.99 -2.56 3.64
N VAL A 280 -27.97 -3.23 2.49
CA VAL A 280 -26.75 -3.64 1.80
C VAL A 280 -26.53 -2.80 0.56
N ALA A 281 -25.28 -2.65 0.15
CA ALA A 281 -24.96 -2.11 -1.16
C ALA A 281 -25.56 -3.00 -2.26
N LEU A 282 -26.22 -2.38 -3.25
CA LEU A 282 -26.67 -3.08 -4.44
C LEU A 282 -25.43 -3.62 -5.17
N MET A 283 -25.36 -4.94 -5.27
CA MET A 283 -24.36 -5.61 -6.10
C MET A 283 -24.81 -5.41 -7.54
N ARG A 284 -24.28 -4.40 -8.22
CA ARG A 284 -24.41 -4.36 -9.69
C ARG A 284 -23.70 -5.62 -10.18
N GLY A 285 -24.47 -6.58 -10.70
CA GLY A 285 -23.93 -7.76 -11.37
C GLY A 285 -23.03 -7.34 -12.53
N PRO A 286 -22.27 -8.29 -13.12
CA PRO A 286 -21.55 -7.98 -14.36
C PRO A 286 -22.54 -7.34 -15.33
N ARG A 287 -22.22 -6.15 -15.84
CA ARG A 287 -22.96 -5.58 -16.98
C ARG A 287 -22.79 -6.62 -18.10
N THR A 288 -23.84 -7.37 -18.40
CA THR A 288 -23.95 -8.07 -19.67
C THR A 288 -23.77 -6.98 -20.72
N ARG A 289 -22.63 -7.00 -21.42
CA ARG A 289 -22.47 -6.20 -22.63
C ARG A 289 -23.47 -6.81 -23.62
N SER A 290 -24.59 -6.11 -23.82
CA SER A 290 -25.39 -6.21 -25.03
C SER A 290 -24.60 -5.64 -26.19
#